data_AF-A0A950XBW3-F1
#
_entry.id   AF-A0A950XBW3-F1
#
_cell.length_a   1.000
_cell.length_b   1.000
_cell.length_c   1.000
_cell.angle_alpha   90.00
_cell.angle_beta   90.00
_cell.angle_gamma   90.00
#
_symmetry.space_group_name_H-M   'P 1'
#
loop_
_entity.id
_entity.type
_entity.pdbx_description
1 polymer ?
#
loop_
_entity_poly.entity_id
_entity_poly.type
_entity_poly.pdbx_seq_one_letter_code
_entity_poly.pdbx_strand_id
1 'polypeptide(L)'
;QPANTTEELLVHQMAQSFWLGQRALRFQNDCFTESGVDEKRLALFLRYQTTHERAFHKALSALLRLQKTTRAATCGFVSQHDKLPIPETRFVSQNEPDSSSSFAGFIPAILKEAHSTIPAQ
;
A
#
# COMPACT_ATOMS: atom_id res chain seq x y z
N GLN A 1 -4.52 -24.88 -14.97
CA GLN A 1 -4.13 -25.73 -13.82
C GLN A 1 -2.80 -25.20 -13.30
N PRO A 2 -2.53 -25.22 -11.98
CA PRO A 2 -1.24 -24.78 -11.43
C PRO A 2 -0.11 -25.63 -12.00
N ALA A 3 0.99 -25.00 -12.41
CA ALA A 3 2.10 -25.69 -13.07
C ALA A 3 3.18 -26.18 -12.09
N ASN A 4 3.20 -25.63 -10.88
CA ASN A 4 4.22 -25.88 -9.86
C ASN A 4 3.57 -26.02 -8.48
N THR A 5 4.18 -26.81 -7.58
CA THR A 5 3.76 -26.99 -6.19
C THR A 5 3.60 -25.67 -5.44
N THR A 6 4.44 -24.68 -5.73
CA THR A 6 4.31 -23.33 -5.12
C THR A 6 3.04 -22.61 -5.57
N GLU A 7 2.67 -22.72 -6.85
CA GLU A 7 1.42 -22.14 -7.35
C GLU A 7 0.21 -22.85 -6.77
N GLU A 8 0.28 -24.18 -6.63
CA GLU A 8 -0.75 -24.99 -5.98
C GLU A 8 -0.96 -24.55 -4.52
N LEU A 9 0.12 -24.36 -3.75
CA LEU A 9 0.05 -23.85 -2.37
C LEU A 9 -0.64 -22.48 -2.30
N LEU A 10 -0.32 -21.57 -3.23
CA LEU A 10 -0.95 -20.26 -3.29
C LEU A 10 -2.45 -20.35 -3.63
N VAL A 11 -2.83 -21.25 -4.54
CA VAL A 11 -4.25 -21.50 -4.86
C VAL A 11 -4.99 -22.07 -3.64
N HIS A 12 -4.39 -23.02 -2.92
CA HIS A 12 -4.96 -23.53 -1.67
C HIS A 12 -5.11 -22.43 -0.62
N GLN A 13 -4.11 -21.58 -0.45
CA GLN A 13 -4.16 -20.45 0.48
C GLN A 13 -5.26 -19.44 0.10
N MET A 14 -5.44 -19.18 -1.20
CA MET A 14 -6.53 -18.35 -1.71
C MET A 14 -7.89 -18.98 -1.37
N ALA A 15 -8.09 -20.27 -1.68
CA ALA A 15 -9.33 -20.98 -1.40
C ALA A 15 -9.66 -21.01 0.10
N GLN A 16 -8.67 -21.31 0.94
CA GLN A 16 -8.83 -21.31 2.39
C GLN A 16 -9.17 -19.92 2.93
N SER A 17 -8.46 -18.88 2.48
CA SER A 17 -8.72 -17.50 2.91
C SER A 17 -10.12 -17.05 2.49
N PHE A 18 -10.54 -17.38 1.26
CA PHE A 18 -11.89 -17.09 0.79
C PHE A 18 -12.95 -17.77 1.66
N TRP A 19 -12.81 -19.07 1.92
CA TRP A 19 -13.76 -19.82 2.75
C TRP A 19 -13.84 -19.27 4.18
N LEU A 20 -12.70 -18.94 4.80
CA LEU A 20 -12.68 -18.35 6.14
C LEU A 20 -13.31 -16.94 6.17
N GLY A 21 -13.11 -16.13 5.13
CA GLY A 21 -13.77 -14.84 4.98
C GLY A 21 -15.29 -14.98 4.87
N GLN A 22 -15.77 -15.90 4.04
CA GLN A 22 -17.20 -16.20 3.92
C GLN A 22 -17.79 -16.73 5.23
N ARG A 23 -17.05 -17.57 5.96
CA ARG A 23 -17.44 -18.07 7.27
C ARG A 23 -17.54 -16.94 8.30
N ALA A 24 -16.58 -16.01 8.31
CA ALA A 24 -16.61 -14.85 9.20
C ALA A 24 -17.84 -13.97 8.93
N LEU A 25 -18.21 -13.75 7.65
CA LEU A 25 -19.43 -13.02 7.29
C LEU A 25 -20.70 -13.67 7.85
N ARG A 26 -20.80 -15.01 7.78
CA ARG A 26 -21.95 -15.72 8.38
C ARG A 26 -22.03 -15.48 9.88
N PHE A 27 -20.90 -15.55 10.59
CA PHE A 27 -20.87 -15.30 12.02
C PHE A 27 -21.14 -13.85 12.42
N GLN A 28 -20.88 -12.88 11.54
CA GLN A 28 -21.30 -11.49 11.78
C GLN A 28 -22.83 -11.39 11.86
N ASN A 29 -23.55 -12.12 10.99
CA ASN A 29 -25.02 -12.15 11.03
C ASN A 29 -25.53 -12.77 12.34
N ASP A 30 -24.86 -13.80 12.86
CA ASP A 30 -25.22 -14.46 14.12
C ASP A 30 -25.01 -13.56 15.35
N CYS A 31 -24.30 -12.43 15.23
CA CYS A 31 -24.12 -11.48 16.32
C CYS A 31 -25.34 -10.56 16.54
N PHE A 32 -26.27 -10.51 15.59
CA PHE A 32 -27.51 -9.76 15.70
C PHE A 32 -28.58 -10.66 16.31
N THR A 33 -28.94 -10.38 17.56
CA THR A 33 -29.96 -11.14 18.32
C THR A 33 -31.18 -10.27 18.58
N GLU A 34 -32.31 -10.88 18.95
CA GLU A 34 -33.53 -10.15 19.34
C GLU A 34 -33.29 -9.19 20.53
N SER A 35 -32.36 -9.56 21.43
CA SER A 35 -31.97 -8.76 22.59
C SER A 35 -30.96 -7.64 22.30
N GLY A 36 -30.44 -7.56 21.08
CA GLY A 36 -29.41 -6.58 20.70
C GLY A 36 -28.22 -7.20 19.97
N VAL A 37 -27.11 -6.46 19.94
CA VAL A 37 -25.89 -6.84 19.19
C VAL A 37 -24.80 -7.28 20.15
N ASP A 38 -24.22 -8.47 19.93
CA ASP A 38 -22.98 -8.86 20.61
C ASP A 38 -21.78 -8.14 19.95
N GLU A 39 -21.52 -6.92 20.43
CA GLU A 39 -20.47 -6.04 19.92
C GLU A 39 -19.08 -6.68 19.95
N LYS A 40 -18.78 -7.47 20.99
CA LYS A 40 -17.45 -8.10 21.15
C LYS A 40 -17.23 -9.17 20.10
N ARG A 41 -18.24 -10.03 19.87
CA ARG A 41 -18.16 -11.06 18.82
C ARG A 41 -18.19 -10.44 17.43
N LEU A 42 -19.02 -9.41 17.20
CA LEU A 42 -19.09 -8.72 15.92
C LEU A 42 -17.74 -8.09 15.55
N ALA A 43 -17.10 -7.37 16.48
CA ALA A 43 -15.78 -6.78 16.27
C ALA A 43 -14.71 -7.85 15.95
N LEU A 44 -14.78 -9.01 16.60
CA LEU A 44 -13.89 -10.14 16.33
C LEU A 44 -14.06 -10.66 14.88
N PHE A 45 -15.30 -10.88 14.44
CA PHE A 45 -15.56 -11.42 13.10
C PHE A 45 -15.29 -10.41 11.98
N LEU A 46 -15.44 -9.10 12.23
CA LEU A 46 -14.99 -8.06 11.30
C LEU A 46 -13.47 -8.09 11.11
N ARG A 47 -12.71 -8.29 12.18
CA ARG A 47 -11.25 -8.47 12.10
C ARG A 47 -10.86 -9.73 11.34
N TYR A 48 -11.58 -10.84 11.54
CA TYR A 48 -11.32 -12.07 10.79
C TYR A 48 -11.60 -11.89 9.30
N GLN A 49 -12.73 -11.28 8.92
CA GLN A 49 -13.04 -10.98 7.53
C GLN A 49 -11.90 -10.17 6.88
N THR A 50 -11.53 -9.03 7.46
CA THR A 50 -10.48 -8.17 6.90
C THR A 50 -9.11 -8.84 6.86
N THR A 51 -8.79 -9.69 7.84
CA THR A 51 -7.54 -10.47 7.85
C THR A 51 -7.50 -11.46 6.69
N HIS A 52 -8.59 -12.19 6.45
CA HIS A 52 -8.67 -13.18 5.39
C HIS A 52 -8.76 -12.56 4.00
N GLU A 53 -9.37 -11.39 3.86
CA GLU A 53 -9.35 -10.60 2.63
C GLU A 53 -7.93 -10.17 2.26
N ARG A 54 -7.18 -9.61 3.22
CA ARG A 54 -5.77 -9.25 3.00
C ARG A 54 -4.91 -10.46 2.65
N ALA A 55 -5.13 -11.59 3.33
CA ALA A 55 -4.41 -12.84 3.05
C ALA A 55 -4.71 -13.36 1.63
N PHE A 56 -5.97 -13.31 1.20
CA PHE A 56 -6.38 -13.67 -0.15
C PHE A 56 -5.67 -12.81 -1.20
N HIS A 57 -5.69 -11.48 -1.04
CA HIS A 57 -5.03 -10.57 -1.98
C HIS A 57 -3.51 -10.77 -2.00
N LYS A 58 -2.88 -11.01 -0.85
CA LYS A 58 -1.45 -11.31 -0.79
C LYS A 58 -1.10 -12.58 -1.59
N ALA A 59 -1.88 -13.65 -1.42
CA ALA A 59 -1.68 -14.90 -2.17
C ALA A 59 -1.92 -14.72 -3.67
N LEU A 60 -2.98 -13.99 -4.05
CA LEU A 60 -3.28 -13.65 -5.45
C LEU A 60 -2.14 -12.84 -6.10
N SER A 61 -1.66 -11.78 -5.44
CA SER A 61 -0.55 -10.98 -5.94
C SER A 61 0.74 -11.80 -6.08
N ALA A 62 1.01 -12.72 -5.14
CA ALA A 62 2.15 -13.62 -5.24
C ALA A 62 2.03 -14.56 -6.45
N LEU A 63 0.84 -15.12 -6.69
CA LEU A 63 0.56 -16.01 -7.82
C LEU A 63 0.75 -15.27 -9.16
N LEU A 64 0.20 -14.07 -9.30
CA LEU A 64 0.36 -13.26 -10.51
C LEU A 64 1.82 -12.91 -10.78
N ARG A 65 2.60 -12.64 -9.72
CA ARG A 65 4.05 -12.41 -9.84
C ARG A 65 4.77 -13.64 -10.34
N LEU A 66 4.49 -14.82 -9.78
CA LEU A 66 5.09 -16.08 -10.22
C LEU A 66 4.76 -16.39 -11.69
N GLN A 67 3.51 -16.25 -12.09
CA GLN A 67 3.11 -16.47 -13.48
C GLN A 67 3.79 -15.49 -14.43
N LYS A 68 3.94 -14.22 -14.03
CA LYS A 68 4.68 -13.23 -14.82
C LYS A 68 6.15 -13.61 -14.95
N THR A 69 6.81 -14.05 -13.87
CA THR A 69 8.21 -14.50 -13.92
C THR A 69 8.37 -15.74 -14.78
N THR A 70 7.44 -16.70 -14.70
CA THR A 70 7.45 -17.91 -15.54
C THR A 70 7.34 -17.54 -17.02
N ARG A 71 6.36 -16.69 -17.38
CA ARG A 71 6.21 -16.22 -18.76
C ARG A 71 7.45 -15.46 -19.25
N ALA A 72 8.00 -14.57 -18.44
CA ALA A 72 9.21 -13.83 -18.78
C ALA A 72 10.45 -14.73 -18.91
N ALA A 73 10.52 -15.85 -18.19
CA ALA A 73 11.61 -16.83 -18.35
C ALA A 73 11.44 -17.68 -19.62
N THR A 74 10.21 -18.05 -19.98
CA THR A 74 9.93 -18.77 -21.23
C THR A 74 10.15 -17.88 -22.47
N CYS A 75 9.79 -16.61 -22.40
CA CYS A 75 10.11 -15.62 -23.41
C CYS A 75 11.58 -15.21 -23.21
N GLY A 76 12.55 -15.84 -23.88
CA GLY A 76 14.00 -15.58 -23.74
C GLY A 76 14.49 -14.17 -24.13
N PHE A 77 13.78 -13.12 -23.74
CA PHE A 77 14.12 -11.73 -23.97
C PHE A 77 15.25 -11.32 -23.02
N VAL A 78 16.48 -11.32 -23.53
CA VAL A 78 17.62 -10.65 -22.89
C VAL A 78 17.46 -9.16 -23.15
N SER A 79 17.16 -8.37 -22.11
CA SER A 79 17.23 -6.92 -22.22
C SER A 79 18.67 -6.53 -22.60
N GLN A 80 18.88 -6.06 -23.82
CA GLN A 80 20.12 -5.37 -24.16
C GLN A 80 20.16 -4.10 -23.33
N HIS A 81 20.96 -4.11 -22.27
CA HIS A 81 21.30 -2.89 -21.57
C HIS A 81 22.25 -2.13 -22.47
N ASP A 82 21.75 -1.08 -23.13
CA ASP A 82 22.63 -0.10 -23.75
C ASP A 82 23.54 0.44 -22.65
N LYS A 83 24.84 0.15 -22.80
CA LYS A 83 25.91 0.62 -21.94
C LYS A 83 26.11 2.12 -22.23
N LEU A 84 25.12 2.94 -21.89
CA LEU A 84 25.28 4.38 -21.95
C LEU A 84 26.29 4.78 -20.86
N PRO A 85 27.30 5.61 -21.20
CA PRO A 85 28.31 6.02 -20.26
C PRO A 85 27.63 6.75 -19.12
N ILE A 86 27.81 6.26 -17.89
CA ILE A 86 27.35 6.92 -16.67
C ILE A 86 28.00 8.30 -16.66
N PRO A 87 27.26 9.42 -16.81
CA PRO A 87 27.84 10.70 -16.46
C PRO A 87 28.06 10.66 -14.95
N GLU A 88 29.31 10.78 -14.51
CA GLU A 88 29.64 10.90 -13.09
C GLU A 88 28.85 12.08 -12.53
N THR A 89 27.79 11.81 -11.77
CA THR A 89 27.16 12.81 -10.92
C THR A 89 28.15 13.12 -9.81
N ARG A 90 29.08 14.05 -10.07
CA ARG A 90 29.90 14.65 -9.04
C ARG A 90 29.00 15.46 -8.12
N PHE A 91 28.92 15.00 -6.88
CA PHE A 91 28.38 15.77 -5.77
C PHE A 91 29.25 17.01 -5.60
N VAL A 92 28.72 18.19 -5.93
CA VAL A 92 29.38 19.47 -5.67
C VAL A 92 28.98 19.88 -4.25
N SER A 93 29.94 19.77 -3.33
CA SER A 93 29.82 20.37 -1.99
C SER A 93 29.75 21.88 -2.15
N GLN A 94 28.61 22.51 -1.85
CA GLN A 94 28.53 23.95 -1.68
C GLN A 94 29.35 24.31 -0.43
N ASN A 95 30.52 24.90 -0.61
CA ASN A 95 31.21 25.57 0.48
C ASN A 95 30.34 26.76 0.93
N GLU A 96 30.19 26.89 2.26
CA GLU A 96 29.50 27.97 2.95
C GLU A 96 29.90 29.34 2.40
N PRO A 97 28.96 30.25 2.12
CA PRO A 97 29.30 31.58 1.66
C PRO A 97 29.84 32.41 2.83
N ASP A 98 31.15 32.65 2.81
CA ASP A 98 31.75 33.76 3.53
C ASP A 98 31.06 35.07 3.10
N SER A 99 30.50 35.74 4.11
CA SER A 99 30.35 37.19 4.27
C SER A 99 30.44 38.07 3.01
N SER A 100 29.35 38.84 2.83
CA SER A 100 29.23 40.10 2.07
C SER A 100 28.76 40.01 0.62
N SER A 101 27.44 40.05 0.42
CA SER A 101 26.84 41.02 -0.52
C SER A 101 25.34 41.10 -0.29
N SER A 102 24.88 42.31 0.04
CA SER A 102 23.50 42.70 0.22
C SER A 102 22.71 42.51 -1.07
N PHE A 103 21.60 41.76 -1.03
CA PHE A 103 20.56 41.88 -2.04
C PHE A 103 19.19 41.99 -1.37
N ALA A 104 18.57 43.13 -1.64
CA ALA A 104 17.34 43.62 -1.05
C ALA A 104 16.17 42.64 -1.24
N GLY A 105 15.37 42.51 -0.18
CA GLY A 105 14.20 41.66 -0.13
C GLY A 105 13.12 42.04 -1.15
N PHE A 106 12.58 41.02 -1.80
CA PHE A 106 11.33 41.08 -2.54
C PHE A 106 10.42 39.97 -2.01
N ILE A 107 9.55 40.29 -1.06
CA ILE A 107 8.50 39.38 -0.58
C ILE A 107 7.21 39.75 -1.30
N PRO A 108 6.60 38.89 -2.13
CA PRO A 108 5.22 39.09 -2.53
C PRO A 108 4.32 38.60 -1.39
N ALA A 109 3.57 39.54 -0.84
CA ALA A 109 2.49 39.30 0.10
C ALA A 109 1.36 38.51 -0.57
N ILE A 110 1.09 37.29 -0.09
CA ILE A 110 -0.20 36.64 -0.33
C ILE A 110 -1.00 36.68 0.97
N LEU A 111 -1.78 37.77 1.05
CA LEU A 111 -3.11 37.91 1.65
C LEU A 111 -3.63 36.72 2.47
N LYS A 112 -3.76 36.98 3.78
CA LYS A 112 -4.73 36.33 4.65
C LYS A 112 -5.55 37.42 5.37
N GLU A 113 -6.33 38.17 4.59
CA GLU A 113 -7.56 38.82 5.08
C GLU A 113 -8.63 37.73 5.20
N ALA A 114 -9.63 37.73 6.07
CA ALA A 114 -10.05 38.48 7.25
C ALA A 114 -11.09 37.51 7.91
N HIS A 115 -11.43 37.53 9.19
CA HIS A 115 -12.32 38.48 9.88
C HIS A 115 -12.32 38.02 11.35
N SER A 116 -11.85 38.85 12.29
CA SER A 116 -12.69 39.65 13.20
C SER A 116 -13.81 38.85 13.91
N THR A 117 -13.73 38.72 15.24
CA THR A 117 -14.63 39.39 16.22
C THR A 117 -14.74 38.57 17.52
N ILE A 118 -13.96 38.89 18.58
CA ILE A 118 -14.27 39.52 19.91
C ILE A 118 -15.03 38.62 20.95
N PRO A 119 -15.17 38.98 22.26
CA PRO A 119 -14.33 38.60 23.43
C PRO A 119 -15.10 37.88 24.58
N ALA A 120 -14.40 37.48 25.65
CA ALA A 120 -14.86 37.34 27.05
C ALA A 120 -13.76 36.62 27.86
N GLN A 121 -13.34 36.96 29.08
CA GLN A 121 -13.68 37.96 30.10
C GLN A 121 -12.40 38.29 30.88
#